data_AF-A0A0M8WKK3-F1
#
_entry.id   AF-A0A0M8WKK3-F1
#
_cell.length_a   1.000
_cell.length_b   1.000
_cell.length_c   1.000
_cell.angle_alpha   90.00
_cell.angle_beta   90.00
_cell.angle_gamma   90.00
#
_symmetry.space_group_name_H-M   'P 1'
#
loop_
_entity.id
_entity.type
_entity.pdbx_description
1 polymer ?
#
loop_
_entity_poly.entity_id
_entity_poly.type
_entity_poly.pdbx_seq_one_letter_code
_entity_poly.pdbx_strand_id
1 'polypeptide(L)' 'MAIRYGVQADTRDECMRALTELCERLGARPATPPTDTFGNGWLARAVPADPAAAELDPGQQ' A
#
# COMPACT_ATOMS: atom_id res chain seq x y z
N MET A 1 -12.24 -11.15 7.42
CA MET A 1 -10.85 -11.44 7.01
C MET A 1 -10.40 -10.28 6.13
N ALA A 2 -9.38 -9.51 6.50
CA ALA A 2 -8.98 -8.30 5.76
C ALA A 2 -7.90 -8.62 4.72
N ILE A 3 -8.12 -8.24 3.46
CA ILE A 3 -7.15 -8.41 2.38
C ILE A 3 -5.99 -7.40 2.59
N ARG A 4 -4.76 -7.87 2.41
CA ARG A 4 -3.54 -7.06 2.47
C ARG A 4 -2.65 -7.40 1.29
N TYR A 5 -2.05 -6.39 0.71
CA TYR A 5 -1.04 -6.53 -0.35
C TYR A 5 0.35 -6.34 0.25
N GLY A 6 1.29 -7.19 -0.12
CA GLY A 6 2.70 -7.09 0.28
C GLY A 6 3.58 -6.86 -0.94
N VAL A 7 4.56 -5.98 -0.80
CA VAL A 7 5.59 -5.70 -1.82
C VAL A 7 6.95 -5.96 -1.20
N GLN A 8 7.76 -6.79 -1.84
CA GLN A 8 9.13 -7.08 -1.42
C GLN A 8 10.10 -6.72 -2.53
N ALA A 9 11.24 -6.12 -2.17
CA ALA A 9 12.33 -5.83 -3.09
C ALA A 9 13.70 -5.84 -2.37
N ASP A 10 14.78 -5.88 -3.13
CA ASP A 10 16.14 -5.92 -2.60
C ASP A 10 16.56 -4.58 -2.00
N THR A 11 16.07 -3.47 -2.55
CA THR A 11 16.34 -2.12 -2.04
C THR A 11 15.08 -1.40 -1.54
N ARG A 12 15.30 -0.41 -0.67
CA ARG A 12 14.23 0.45 -0.14
C ARG A 12 13.50 1.20 -1.25
N ASP A 13 14.25 1.74 -2.21
CA ASP A 13 13.73 2.55 -3.31
C ASP A 13 12.88 1.72 -4.27
N GLU A 14 13.32 0.51 -4.62
CA GLU A 14 12.52 -0.41 -5.45
C GLU A 14 11.23 -0.82 -4.73
N CYS A 15 11.32 -1.12 -3.44
CA CYS A 15 10.17 -1.46 -2.60
C CYS A 15 9.17 -0.29 -2.55
N MET A 16 9.66 0.94 -2.43
CA MET A 16 8.82 2.14 -2.43
C MET A 16 8.15 2.38 -3.79
N ARG A 17 8.89 2.26 -4.90
CA ARG A 17 8.32 2.42 -6.24
C ARG A 17 7.22 1.39 -6.51
N ALA A 18 7.51 0.12 -6.24
CA ALA A 18 6.54 -0.95 -6.43
C ALA A 18 5.32 -0.82 -5.49
N LEU A 19 5.49 -0.31 -4.26
CA LEU A 19 4.37 0.02 -3.37
C LEU A 19 3.47 1.12 -3.97
N THR A 20 4.07 2.18 -4.50
CA THR A 20 3.33 3.28 -5.15
C THR A 20 2.56 2.77 -6.36
N GLU A 21 3.21 2.06 -7.27
CA GLU A 21 2.57 1.48 -8.46
C GLU A 21 1.43 0.52 -8.09
N LEU A 22 1.60 -0.29 -7.04
CA LEU A 22 0.55 -1.18 -6.54
C LEU A 22 -0.66 -0.37 -6.02
N CYS A 23 -0.42 0.70 -5.28
CA CYS A 23 -1.47 1.55 -4.75
C CYS A 23 -2.28 2.22 -5.88
N GLU A 24 -1.59 2.76 -6.89
CA GLU A 24 -2.22 3.39 -8.06
C GLU A 24 -3.04 2.39 -8.87
N ARG A 25 -2.52 1.18 -9.11
CA ARG A 25 -3.19 0.17 -9.95
C ARG A 25 -4.39 -0.48 -9.28
N LEU A 26 -4.35 -0.65 -7.96
CA LEU A 26 -5.38 -1.38 -7.21
C LEU A 26 -6.32 -0.46 -6.43
N GLY A 27 -6.13 0.86 -6.50
CA GLY A 27 -6.83 1.80 -5.61
C GLY A 27 -6.57 1.46 -4.15
N ALA A 28 -5.35 1.00 -3.84
CA ALA A 28 -4.94 0.64 -2.50
C ALA A 28 -4.26 1.83 -1.83
N ARG A 29 -4.14 1.78 -0.50
CA ARG A 29 -3.38 2.77 0.28
C ARG A 29 -2.24 2.09 1.04
N PRO A 30 -1.08 2.75 1.16
CA PRO A 30 0.01 2.22 1.94
C PRO A 30 -0.40 2.12 3.42
N ALA A 31 -0.20 0.94 4.00
CA ALA A 31 -0.46 0.66 5.41
C ALA A 31 0.84 0.59 6.22
N THR A 32 1.94 0.17 5.57
CA THR A 32 3.25 0.12 6.20
C THR A 32 4.31 0.50 5.15
N PRO A 33 5.15 1.51 5.42
CA PRO A 33 6.24 1.87 4.51
C PRO A 33 7.29 0.75 4.42
N PRO A 34 8.17 0.77 3.41
CA PRO A 34 9.26 -0.19 3.30
C PRO A 34 10.04 -0.28 4.61
N THR A 35 10.08 -1.48 5.17
CA THR A 35 10.80 -1.81 6.39
C THR A 35 11.83 -2.89 6.07
N ASP A 36 13.05 -2.73 6.58
CA ASP A 36 14.10 -3.74 6.44
C ASP A 36 13.68 -5.04 7.16
N THR A 37 13.85 -6.17 6.48
CA THR A 37 13.47 -7.49 6.99
C THR A 37 14.68 -8.33 7.37
N PHE A 38 15.68 -7.71 8.02
CA PHE A 38 16.85 -8.38 8.59
C PHE A 38 17.54 -9.33 7.60
N GLY A 39 17.88 -8.81 6.41
CA GLY A 39 18.60 -9.56 5.38
C GLY A 39 17.73 -10.23 4.32
N ASN A 40 16.41 -10.15 4.41
CA ASN A 40 15.48 -10.61 3.36
C ASN A 40 14.95 -9.46 2.48
N GLY A 41 15.72 -8.36 2.40
CA GLY A 41 15.34 -7.16 1.67
C GLY A 41 14.31 -6.31 2.40
N TRP A 42 13.55 -5.54 1.63
CA TRP A 42 12.59 -4.55 2.11
C TRP A 42 11.17 -5.01 1.87
N LEU A 43 10.32 -4.91 2.89
CA LEU A 43 8.90 -5.24 2.82
C LEU A 43 8.04 -4.01 3.08
N ALA A 44 7.12 -3.73 2.17
CA ALA A 44 6.05 -2.75 2.33
C ALA A 44 4.68 -3.43 2.26
N ARG A 45 3.66 -2.79 2.83
CA ARG A 45 2.30 -3.32 2.84
C ARG A 45 1.29 -2.25 2.48
N ALA A 46 0.26 -2.66 1.74
CA ALA A 46 -0.89 -1.86 1.43
C ALA A 46 -2.18 -2.59 1.80
N VAL A 47 -3.25 -1.82 1.99
CA VAL A 47 -4.61 -2.31 2.15
C VAL A 47 -5.47 -1.72 1.04
N PRO A 48 -6.53 -2.41 0.57
CA PRO A 48 -7.51 -1.79 -0.30
C PRO A 48 -7.98 -0.46 0.31
N ALA A 49 -8.08 0.61 -0.48
CA ALA A 49 -8.86 1.76 -0.03
C ALA A 49 -10.31 1.26 0.01
N ASP A 50 -10.94 1.38 1.18
CA ASP A 50 -12.31 0.93 1.35
C ASP A 50 -13.19 1.66 0.34
N PRO A 51 -13.92 0.98 -0.55
CA PRO A 51 -14.78 1.67 -1.51
C PRO A 51 -15.87 2.47 -0.78
N ALA A 52 -16.24 2.10 0.45
CA ALA A 52 -17.19 2.87 1.25
C ALA A 52 -16.64 4.22 1.74
N ALA A 53 -15.32 4.43 1.71
CA ALA A 53 -14.72 5.73 2.02
C ALA A 53 -14.77 6.72 0.84
N ALA A 54 -15.02 6.24 -0.39
CA ALA A 54 -15.19 7.10 -1.56
C ALA A 54 -16.64 7.64 -1.69
N GLU A 55 -17.61 7.03 -1.02
CA GLU A 55 -19.03 7.44 -1.02
C GLU A 55 -19.41 8.38 0.15
N LEU A 56 -18.46 8.73 1.03
CA LEU A 56 -18.66 9.71 2.09
C LEU A 56 -18.22 11.14 1.71
N ASP A 57 -18.53 11.57 0.48
CA ASP A 57 -18.66 13.00 0.15
C ASP A 57 -20.12 13.36 -0.22
N PRO A 58 -21.12 13.15 0.67
CA PRO A 58 -22.43 13.73 0.49
C PRO A 58 -22.38 15.19 0.95
N GLY A 59 -22.08 16.10 0.02
CA GLY A 59 -22.50 17.49 0.10
C GLY A 59 -21.84 18.32 1.22
N GLN A 60 -20.79 19.04 0.85
CA GLN A 60 -20.45 20.28 1.54
C GLN A 60 -21.67 21.22 1.49
N GLN A 61 -22.23 21.50 2.66
CA GLN A 61 -23.38 22.39 2.89
C GLN A 61 -23.06 23.85 2.60
#